data_AF-A0A7Z1MDZ6-F1
#
_entry.id   AF-A0A7Z1MDZ6-F1
#
_cell.length_a   1.000
_cell.length_b   1.000
_cell.length_c   1.000
_cell.angle_alpha   90.00
_cell.angle_beta   90.00
_cell.angle_gamma   90.00
#
_symmetry.space_group_name_H-M   'P 1'
#
loop_
_entity.id
_entity.type
_entity.pdbx_description
1 polymer ?
#
loop_
_entity_poly.entity_id
_entity_poly.type
_entity_poly.pdbx_seq_one_letter_code
_entity_poly.pdbx_strand_id
1 'polypeptide(L)'
;MTRSYPLQSSLRGKLAQDFKTFRDKEALSDAEATRQLLMLALRIKLNDSEDDSPSNRALMEEIYRVVRGSSAITDVVHGQTFDGEKLFREQKESKPFRQQVKSDIDNKVDEFLAGKKKG
;
A
#
# COMPACT_ATOMS: atom_id res chain seq x y z
N MET A 1 17.77 -14.60 -34.23
CA MET A 1 18.22 -13.22 -33.95
C MET A 1 16.98 -12.36 -33.73
N THR A 2 16.70 -11.98 -32.50
CA THR A 2 15.56 -11.11 -32.17
C THR A 2 15.88 -9.70 -32.66
N ARG A 3 15.10 -9.18 -33.61
CA ARG A 3 15.30 -7.82 -34.13
C ARG A 3 15.15 -6.81 -32.99
N SER A 4 16.16 -5.97 -32.78
CA SER A 4 16.01 -4.83 -31.86
C SER A 4 14.97 -3.87 -32.46
N TYR A 5 14.01 -3.45 -31.64
CA TYR A 5 13.00 -2.46 -32.03
C TYR A 5 13.45 -1.10 -31.47
N PRO A 6 14.02 -0.20 -32.29
CA PRO A 6 14.49 1.09 -31.81
C PRO A 6 13.28 1.97 -31.46
N LEU A 7 13.24 2.45 -30.22
CA LEU A 7 12.25 3.41 -29.73
C LEU A 7 12.90 4.78 -29.62
N GLN A 8 12.34 5.77 -30.31
CA GLN A 8 12.72 7.17 -30.18
C GLN A 8 11.49 7.98 -29.82
N SER A 9 11.57 8.71 -28.70
CA SER A 9 10.50 9.59 -28.24
C SER A 9 11.10 10.86 -27.64
N SER A 10 10.50 12.00 -27.93
CA SER A 10 10.94 13.28 -27.35
C SER A 10 10.28 13.51 -26.00
N LEU A 11 11.08 13.67 -24.95
CA LEU A 11 10.59 14.12 -23.65
C LEU A 11 10.54 15.66 -23.62
N ARG A 12 9.46 16.23 -23.09
CA ARG A 12 9.30 17.70 -22.98
C ARG A 12 8.81 18.09 -21.59
N GLY A 13 9.12 19.32 -21.19
CA GLY A 13 8.64 19.92 -19.94
C GLY A 13 9.05 19.11 -18.70
N LYS A 14 8.11 18.96 -17.76
CA LYS A 14 8.34 18.30 -16.47
C LYS A 14 8.84 16.85 -16.62
N LEU A 15 8.32 16.10 -17.60
CA LEU A 15 8.73 14.72 -17.84
C LEU A 15 10.23 14.59 -18.15
N ALA A 16 10.79 15.55 -18.90
CA ALA A 16 12.22 15.57 -19.20
C ALA A 16 13.06 15.85 -17.95
N GLN A 17 12.56 16.67 -17.02
CA GLN A 17 13.23 16.98 -15.77
C GLN A 17 13.19 15.77 -14.82
N ASP A 18 12.01 15.19 -14.63
CA ASP A 18 11.82 14.00 -13.77
C ASP A 18 12.67 12.82 -14.29
N PHE A 19 12.74 12.63 -15.61
CA PHE A 19 13.59 11.60 -16.22
C PHE A 19 15.08 11.82 -15.93
N LYS A 20 15.59 13.06 -16.07
CA LYS A 20 16.98 13.38 -15.74
C LYS A 20 17.28 13.11 -14.27
N THR A 21 16.39 13.53 -13.37
CA THR A 21 16.55 13.28 -11.92
C THR A 21 16.60 11.79 -11.61
N PHE A 22 15.74 10.98 -12.21
CA PHE A 22 15.76 9.53 -12.02
C PHE A 22 17.06 8.91 -12.54
N ARG A 23 17.43 9.23 -13.79
CA ARG A 23 18.65 8.73 -14.42
C ARG A 23 19.90 9.06 -13.61
N ASP A 24 20.02 10.32 -13.19
CA ASP A 24 21.20 10.82 -12.47
C ASP A 24 21.32 10.19 -11.08
N LYS A 25 20.18 9.97 -10.40
CA LYS A 25 20.12 9.32 -9.09
C LYS A 25 20.58 7.86 -9.15
N GLU A 26 20.16 7.14 -10.19
CA GLU A 26 20.46 5.72 -10.36
C GLU A 26 21.78 5.47 -11.13
N ALA A 27 22.49 6.54 -11.53
CA ALA A 27 23.72 6.49 -12.32
C ALA A 27 23.59 5.65 -13.61
N LEU A 28 22.47 5.80 -14.32
CA LEU A 28 22.13 5.03 -15.51
C LEU A 28 22.41 5.79 -16.81
N SER A 29 22.60 5.07 -17.91
CA SER A 29 22.50 5.67 -19.24
C SER A 29 21.04 5.99 -19.60
N ASP A 30 20.83 6.91 -20.55
CA ASP A 30 19.48 7.24 -21.05
C ASP A 30 18.72 5.99 -21.54
N ALA A 31 19.43 5.08 -22.20
CA ALA A 31 18.85 3.84 -22.73
C ALA A 31 18.43 2.88 -21.61
N GLU A 32 19.24 2.76 -20.54
CA GLU A 32 18.93 1.90 -19.40
C GLU A 32 17.77 2.48 -18.57
N ALA A 33 17.82 3.77 -18.27
CA ALA A 33 16.75 4.46 -17.55
C ALA A 33 15.42 4.34 -18.31
N THR A 34 15.43 4.56 -19.63
CA THR A 34 14.24 4.41 -20.47
C THR A 34 13.72 2.98 -20.47
N ARG A 35 14.62 1.98 -20.58
CA ARG A 35 14.22 0.56 -20.55
C ARG A 35 13.59 0.19 -19.21
N GLN A 36 14.17 0.61 -18.09
CA GLN A 36 13.63 0.33 -16.76
C GLN A 36 12.25 0.95 -16.55
N LEU A 37 12.09 2.23 -16.89
CA LEU A 37 10.81 2.92 -16.78
C LEU A 37 9.75 2.31 -17.70
N LEU A 38 10.12 1.94 -18.93
CA LEU A 38 9.21 1.30 -19.86
C LEU A 38 8.79 -0.09 -19.38
N MET A 39 9.72 -0.89 -18.84
CA MET A 39 9.39 -2.20 -18.25
C MET A 39 8.44 -2.05 -17.06
N LEU A 40 8.65 -1.06 -16.19
CA LEU A 40 7.77 -0.78 -15.07
C LEU A 40 6.38 -0.37 -15.55
N ALA A 41 6.30 0.56 -16.50
CA ALA A 41 5.03 1.02 -17.06
C ALA A 41 4.25 -0.10 -17.75
N LEU A 42 4.93 -0.94 -18.53
CA LEU A 42 4.33 -2.11 -19.16
C LEU A 42 3.87 -3.13 -18.13
N ARG A 43 4.65 -3.40 -17.08
CA ARG A 43 4.22 -4.29 -16.00
C ARG A 43 2.96 -3.77 -15.32
N ILE A 44 2.87 -2.48 -15.03
CA ILE A 44 1.66 -1.90 -14.46
C ILE A 44 0.50 -2.04 -15.44
N LYS A 45 0.66 -1.61 -16.70
CA LYS A 45 -0.43 -1.59 -17.67
C LYS A 45 -0.91 -2.95 -18.13
N LEU A 46 -0.01 -3.92 -18.25
CA LEU A 46 -0.33 -5.29 -18.66
C LEU A 46 -0.85 -6.12 -17.48
N ASN A 47 -0.27 -5.98 -16.29
CA ASN A 47 -0.79 -6.67 -15.10
C ASN A 47 -2.16 -6.10 -14.69
N ASP A 48 -2.40 -4.79 -14.82
CA ASP A 48 -3.73 -4.19 -14.59
C ASP A 48 -4.78 -4.65 -15.62
N SER A 49 -4.37 -5.25 -16.76
CA SER A 49 -5.28 -5.64 -17.84
C SER A 49 -5.58 -7.14 -17.93
N GLU A 50 -4.80 -8.00 -17.27
CA GLU A 50 -4.94 -9.47 -17.41
C GLU A 50 -5.33 -10.21 -16.14
N ASP A 51 -5.49 -9.53 -15.00
CA ASP A 51 -5.67 -10.24 -13.74
C ASP A 51 -6.69 -9.50 -12.86
N ASP A 52 -7.80 -10.18 -12.51
CA ASP A 52 -8.69 -9.81 -11.39
C ASP A 52 -7.94 -9.90 -10.03
N SER A 53 -6.63 -10.14 -10.05
CA SER A 53 -5.80 -10.21 -8.87
C SER A 53 -5.60 -8.81 -8.25
N PRO A 54 -5.60 -8.70 -6.92
CA PRO A 54 -5.42 -7.41 -6.26
C PRO A 54 -4.08 -6.80 -6.66
N SER A 55 -4.09 -5.55 -7.14
CA SER A 55 -2.86 -4.82 -7.43
C SER A 55 -1.92 -4.81 -6.20
N ASN A 56 -0.60 -4.70 -6.43
CA ASN A 56 0.38 -4.59 -5.32
C ASN A 56 0.02 -3.49 -4.31
N ARG A 57 -0.62 -2.41 -4.78
CA ARG A 57 -1.15 -1.37 -3.91
C ARG A 57 -2.30 -1.88 -3.05
N ALA A 58 -3.31 -2.51 -3.65
CA ALA A 58 -4.43 -3.10 -2.92
C ALA A 58 -3.97 -4.14 -1.88
N LEU A 59 -2.97 -4.96 -2.23
CA LEU A 59 -2.39 -5.95 -1.33
C LEU A 59 -1.65 -5.29 -0.15
N MET A 60 -0.89 -4.22 -0.39
CA MET A 60 -0.23 -3.46 0.70
C MET A 60 -1.23 -2.72 1.59
N GLU A 61 -2.30 -2.18 1.01
CA GLU A 61 -3.40 -1.56 1.76
C GLU A 61 -4.11 -2.58 2.67
N GLU A 62 -4.35 -3.80 2.17
CA GLU A 62 -4.93 -4.89 2.95
C GLU A 62 -3.99 -5.38 4.07
N ILE A 63 -2.69 -5.56 3.78
CA ILE A 63 -1.69 -5.89 4.82
C ILE A 63 -1.69 -4.82 5.92
N TYR A 64 -1.75 -3.53 5.56
CA TYR A 64 -1.78 -2.45 6.54
C TYR A 64 -3.04 -2.50 7.42
N ARG A 65 -4.22 -2.74 6.82
CA ARG A 65 -5.48 -2.94 7.56
C ARG A 65 -5.37 -4.09 8.55
N VAL A 66 -4.92 -5.26 8.10
CA VAL A 66 -4.79 -6.48 8.91
C VAL A 66 -3.84 -6.26 10.09
N VAL A 67 -2.68 -5.64 9.85
CA VAL A 67 -1.70 -5.36 10.91
C VAL A 67 -2.28 -4.41 11.96
N ARG A 68 -2.89 -3.29 11.55
CA ARG A 68 -3.48 -2.32 12.48
C ARG A 68 -4.65 -2.90 13.27
N GLY A 69 -5.52 -3.67 12.63
CA GLY A 69 -6.63 -4.36 13.28
C GLY A 69 -6.14 -5.39 14.30
N SER A 70 -5.14 -6.20 13.93
CA SER A 70 -4.58 -7.24 14.80
C SER A 70 -3.91 -6.65 16.04
N SER A 71 -3.09 -5.60 15.90
CA SER A 71 -2.43 -4.95 17.04
C SER A 71 -3.42 -4.39 18.04
N ALA A 72 -4.42 -3.64 17.59
CA ALA A 72 -5.37 -3.01 18.50
C ALA A 72 -6.36 -4.01 19.14
N ILE A 73 -6.74 -5.07 18.43
CA ILE A 73 -7.50 -6.18 19.05
C ILE A 73 -6.64 -6.86 20.10
N THR A 74 -5.36 -7.08 19.84
CA THR A 74 -4.43 -7.66 20.81
C THR A 74 -4.33 -6.80 22.06
N ASP A 75 -4.25 -5.48 21.95
CA ASP A 75 -4.24 -4.56 23.09
C ASP A 75 -5.53 -4.64 23.93
N VAL A 76 -6.69 -4.73 23.28
CA VAL A 76 -7.98 -4.90 23.96
C VAL A 76 -8.09 -6.26 24.65
N VAL A 77 -7.65 -7.33 23.99
CA VAL A 77 -7.60 -8.68 24.59
C VAL A 77 -6.63 -8.70 25.77
N HIS A 78 -5.47 -8.08 25.64
CA HIS A 78 -4.48 -8.02 26.70
C HIS A 78 -4.98 -7.25 27.92
N GLY A 79 -5.66 -6.11 27.72
CA GLY A 79 -6.28 -5.34 28.81
C GLY A 79 -7.44 -6.07 29.50
N GLN A 80 -8.19 -6.90 28.78
CA GLN A 80 -9.32 -7.67 29.32
C GLN A 80 -8.87 -8.98 30.00
N THR A 81 -7.82 -9.64 29.51
CA THR A 81 -7.41 -10.98 29.96
C THR A 81 -6.67 -10.96 31.31
N PHE A 82 -5.99 -9.86 31.64
CA PHE A 82 -5.21 -9.74 32.87
C PHE A 82 -6.04 -9.25 34.08
N ASP A 83 -7.33 -8.99 33.89
CA ASP A 83 -8.30 -8.70 34.95
C ASP A 83 -9.48 -9.69 34.86
N GLY A 84 -9.29 -10.89 35.43
CA GLY A 84 -10.18 -12.04 35.25
C GLY A 84 -11.59 -11.84 35.81
N GLU A 85 -11.76 -11.02 36.86
CA GLU A 85 -13.09 -10.69 37.40
C GLU A 85 -13.85 -9.74 36.47
N LYS A 86 -13.15 -8.77 35.86
CA LYS A 86 -13.75 -7.82 34.91
C LYS A 86 -14.14 -8.51 33.61
N LEU A 87 -13.32 -9.44 33.12
CA LEU A 87 -13.59 -10.25 31.93
C LEU A 87 -14.92 -11.01 32.02
N PHE A 88 -15.24 -11.60 33.18
CA PHE A 88 -16.46 -12.38 33.38
C PHE A 88 -17.71 -11.48 33.54
N ARG A 89 -17.57 -10.31 34.16
CA ARG A 89 -18.68 -9.35 34.35
C ARG A 89 -19.05 -8.62 33.05
N GLU A 90 -18.05 -8.21 32.27
CA GLU A 90 -18.24 -7.39 31.05
C GLU A 90 -18.27 -8.24 29.78
N GLN A 91 -18.30 -9.58 29.89
CA GLN A 91 -18.23 -10.50 28.75
C GLN A 91 -19.30 -10.21 27.68
N LYS A 92 -20.52 -9.83 28.09
CA LYS A 92 -21.61 -9.45 27.18
C LYS A 92 -21.32 -8.15 26.41
N GLU A 93 -20.63 -7.20 27.02
CA GLU A 93 -20.27 -5.89 26.42
C GLU A 93 -18.94 -5.94 25.65
N SER A 94 -18.11 -6.95 25.91
CA SER A 94 -16.81 -7.12 25.27
C SER A 94 -16.89 -7.31 23.74
N LYS A 95 -17.93 -7.98 23.23
CA LYS A 95 -18.15 -8.20 21.79
C LYS A 95 -18.51 -6.91 21.05
N PRO A 96 -19.54 -6.14 21.48
CA PRO A 96 -19.83 -4.82 20.92
C PRO A 96 -18.64 -3.87 20.98
N PHE A 97 -17.91 -3.85 22.10
CA PHE A 97 -16.75 -3.00 22.27
C PHE A 97 -15.62 -3.35 21.29
N ARG A 98 -15.31 -4.63 21.10
CA ARG A 98 -14.33 -5.08 20.09
C ARG A 98 -14.74 -4.73 18.66
N GLN A 99 -16.04 -4.79 18.35
CA GLN A 99 -16.57 -4.37 17.05
C GLN A 99 -16.44 -2.85 16.84
N GLN A 100 -16.71 -2.06 17.87
CA GLN A 100 -16.55 -0.60 17.84
C GLN A 100 -15.08 -0.21 17.63
N VAL A 101 -14.15 -0.81 18.40
CA VAL A 101 -12.71 -0.59 18.24
C VAL A 101 -12.25 -0.96 16.83
N LYS A 102 -12.72 -2.09 16.29
CA LYS A 102 -12.43 -2.49 14.91
C LYS A 102 -12.91 -1.42 13.91
N SER A 103 -14.16 -0.97 14.04
CA SER A 103 -14.72 0.07 13.16
C SER A 103 -13.94 1.39 13.23
N ASP A 104 -13.49 1.79 14.42
CA ASP A 104 -12.70 3.01 14.59
C ASP A 104 -11.32 2.91 13.93
N ILE A 105 -10.72 1.71 13.93
CA ILE A 105 -9.46 1.45 13.24
C ILE A 105 -9.66 1.46 11.73
N ASP A 106 -10.70 0.79 11.24
CA ASP A 106 -11.01 0.76 9.81
C ASP A 106 -11.21 2.19 9.27
N ASN A 107 -11.96 3.03 10.00
CA ASN A 107 -12.14 4.45 9.67
C ASN A 107 -10.79 5.23 9.67
N LYS A 108 -9.92 5.00 10.66
CA LYS A 108 -8.60 5.65 10.71
C LYS A 108 -7.67 5.19 9.59
N VAL A 109 -7.75 3.92 9.19
CA VAL A 109 -7.00 3.38 8.07
C VAL A 109 -7.52 3.98 6.76
N ASP A 110 -8.84 4.10 6.59
CA ASP A 110 -9.44 4.77 5.42
C ASP A 110 -9.00 6.24 5.32
N GLU A 111 -9.00 6.98 6.43
CA GLU A 111 -8.48 8.36 6.47
C GLU A 111 -7.00 8.44 6.06
N PHE A 112 -6.18 7.50 6.52
CA PHE A 112 -4.76 7.45 6.22
C PHE A 112 -4.49 7.11 4.75
N LEU A 113 -5.15 6.07 4.22
CA LEU A 113 -5.04 5.64 2.83
C LEU A 113 -5.59 6.68 1.84
N ALA A 114 -6.60 7.45 2.25
CA ALA A 114 -7.11 8.61 1.50
C ALA A 114 -6.18 9.84 1.58
N GLY A 115 -5.08 9.77 2.33
CA GLY A 115 -4.10 10.85 2.46
C GLY A 115 -4.55 12.01 3.35
N LYS A 116 -5.60 11.85 4.18
CA LYS A 116 -6.15 12.91 5.05
C LYS A 116 -5.33 13.15 6.32
N LYS A 117 -4.38 12.28 6.64
CA LYS A 117 -3.40 12.48 7.72
C LYS A 117 -1.97 12.28 7.20
N LYS A 118 -1.32 13.39 6.85
CA LYS A 118 0.15 13.52 6.99
C LYS A 118 0.40 14.13 8.36
N GLY A 119 0.55 13.28 9.36
CA GLY A 119 0.88 13.65 10.74
C GLY A 119 1.67 12.53 11.36
#